data_AF-A0A224YMC5-F1
#
_entry.id   AF-A0A224YMC5-F1
#
_cell.length_a   1.000
_cell.length_b   1.000
_cell.length_c   1.000
_cell.angle_alpha   90.00
_cell.angle_beta   90.00
_cell.angle_gamma   90.00
#
_symmetry.space_group_name_H-M   'P 1'
#
loop_
_entity.id
_entity.type
_entity.pdbx_description
1 polymer ?
#
loop_
_entity_poly.entity_id
_entity_poly.type
_entity_poly.pdbx_seq_one_letter_code
_entity_poly.pdbx_strand_id
1 'polypeptide(L)'
;MAATRFAVVVHLVTAGQQGDALGSDEQDTVVFSWLVVDLANNKVVAVQQNLVKPRSCDVNENVISESCRTEYGISEEQLKNAVPLEQVIDQFSQWARARLEAEAGGQFYFVTDGQLTLRQALHPEAVRHGILLPDTFYHFFDLRKEFQAFYGKAVDSVQDMLAYLSLEPDASAEVVTRHVQDMAKVILRLNMDGHKFTNPEEISQRLESGICSKTDVVDSNTVVRARGLPWQSSDQDIAKFFSGLNIVKGGVALCLSPQGRRNGEALVRFENSEHRDMALKRHKHHIGQRYIEVYRATGEDFVNVAGGNNNEAHSFLSRGGQVIVRMRGLPYDCTAKQVVEFFASSGDGSEGSEPHTSCPVMDDEDGVLFVRKPDGRATGDAFVLFDSEEVASRALHKHRQLIGSRYIELFRSTTAEVQQVLNRTMDPRTYDTAQPLIASLPQVPLLPQQMLPSRSSRKDCIRLRGLPYEAQVETILEFLGEHSQAIVYQGVHMVYNAQGQPSGEAFIQMDSEDSAFLAALQRHHRYIMGKKPRYIEVFQCSIDDMNLVLTGGIPVQRPLLSPAHGRLYPDPAQHGRASQWRSRRDIPQSRGG
;
A
#
# COMPACT_ATOMS: atom_id res chain seq x y z
N MET A 1 -33.47 -3.44 -23.60
CA MET A 1 -32.49 -4.55 -23.54
C MET A 1 -33.21 -5.84 -23.85
N ALA A 2 -32.61 -6.73 -24.64
CA ALA A 2 -33.17 -8.07 -24.85
C ALA A 2 -33.16 -8.82 -23.51
N ALA A 3 -34.18 -9.63 -23.24
CA ALA A 3 -34.23 -10.41 -22.01
C ALA A 3 -33.11 -11.46 -22.00
N THR A 4 -32.39 -11.56 -20.89
CA THR A 4 -31.34 -12.58 -20.67
C THR A 4 -31.89 -13.97 -20.93
N ARG A 5 -31.27 -14.73 -21.86
CA ARG A 5 -31.69 -16.10 -22.17
C ARG A 5 -31.05 -17.13 -21.25
N PHE A 6 -29.77 -16.97 -20.95
CA PHE A 6 -29.03 -17.90 -20.10
C PHE A 6 -28.52 -17.20 -18.84
N ALA A 7 -28.77 -17.81 -17.68
CA ALA A 7 -28.20 -17.43 -16.40
C ALA A 7 -27.13 -18.46 -16.00
N VAL A 8 -25.91 -17.99 -15.73
CA VAL A 8 -24.80 -18.83 -15.27
C VAL A 8 -24.64 -18.63 -13.77
N VAL A 9 -25.13 -19.58 -13.00
CA VAL A 9 -24.98 -19.61 -11.55
C VAL A 9 -23.52 -19.93 -11.23
N VAL A 10 -22.87 -19.11 -10.41
CA VAL A 10 -21.47 -19.32 -9.99
C VAL A 10 -21.36 -19.36 -8.48
N HIS A 11 -20.59 -20.33 -7.99
CA HIS A 11 -20.19 -20.43 -6.60
C HIS A 11 -18.70 -20.74 -6.51
N LEU A 12 -18.01 -20.05 -5.61
CA LEU A 12 -16.58 -20.22 -5.36
C LEU A 12 -16.35 -20.62 -3.92
N VAL A 13 -15.34 -21.46 -3.72
CA VAL A 13 -14.79 -21.79 -2.40
C VAL A 13 -13.32 -21.39 -2.42
N THR A 14 -12.88 -20.60 -1.45
CA THR A 14 -11.45 -20.25 -1.28
C THR A 14 -10.77 -21.23 -0.32
N ALA A 15 -9.43 -21.28 -0.28
CA ALA A 15 -8.70 -22.05 0.71
C ALA A 15 -8.90 -21.53 2.14
N GLY A 16 -9.47 -20.34 2.30
CA GLY A 16 -9.62 -19.63 3.57
C GLY A 16 -11.05 -19.62 4.09
N GLN A 17 -11.48 -18.42 4.46
CA GLN A 17 -12.79 -18.11 5.02
C GLN A 17 -13.91 -18.18 3.97
N GLN A 18 -15.10 -18.59 4.42
CA GLN A 18 -16.30 -18.77 3.60
C GLN A 18 -17.45 -17.87 4.10
N GLY A 19 -18.59 -17.90 3.41
CA GLY A 19 -19.79 -17.15 3.80
C GLY A 19 -19.55 -15.64 3.83
N ASP A 20 -19.97 -14.97 4.89
CA ASP A 20 -19.85 -13.50 5.03
C ASP A 20 -18.39 -13.01 5.08
N ALA A 21 -17.44 -13.90 5.34
CA ALA A 21 -16.03 -13.59 5.39
C ALA A 21 -15.25 -14.06 4.14
N LEU A 22 -15.95 -14.52 3.09
CA LEU A 22 -15.34 -14.93 1.82
C LEU A 22 -14.42 -13.85 1.25
N GLY A 23 -13.17 -14.22 0.98
CA GLY A 23 -12.14 -13.35 0.39
C GLY A 23 -11.48 -12.37 1.36
N SER A 24 -11.87 -12.35 2.63
CA SER A 24 -11.32 -11.40 3.62
C SER A 24 -9.91 -11.72 4.12
N ASP A 25 -9.35 -12.87 3.75
CA ASP A 25 -8.04 -13.38 4.20
C ASP A 25 -7.02 -13.58 3.07
N GLU A 26 -7.29 -13.02 1.89
CA GLU A 26 -6.46 -13.13 0.68
C GLU A 26 -6.20 -14.56 0.19
N GLN A 27 -6.95 -15.55 0.68
CA GLN A 27 -6.78 -16.94 0.27
C GLN A 27 -7.33 -17.18 -1.14
N ASP A 28 -6.68 -18.10 -1.86
CA ASP A 28 -6.97 -18.39 -3.26
C ASP A 28 -8.20 -19.28 -3.43
N THR A 29 -8.86 -19.18 -4.58
CA THR A 29 -9.95 -20.06 -4.98
C THR A 29 -9.45 -21.50 -5.11
N VAL A 30 -10.14 -22.44 -4.48
CA VAL A 30 -9.88 -23.89 -4.55
C VAL A 30 -10.98 -24.66 -5.28
N VAL A 31 -12.19 -24.08 -5.38
CA VAL A 31 -13.27 -24.61 -6.20
C VAL A 31 -13.93 -23.50 -6.98
N PHE A 32 -14.11 -23.73 -8.28
CA PHE A 32 -14.93 -22.92 -9.16
C PHE A 32 -16.07 -23.80 -9.69
N SER A 33 -17.29 -23.55 -9.22
CA SER A 33 -18.48 -24.30 -9.62
C SER A 33 -19.43 -23.42 -10.40
N TRP A 34 -19.97 -23.94 -11.49
CA TRP A 34 -20.95 -23.24 -12.31
C TRP A 34 -22.07 -24.14 -12.81
N LEU A 35 -23.26 -23.56 -12.94
CA LEU A 35 -24.46 -24.21 -13.45
C LEU A 35 -25.20 -23.27 -14.40
N VAL A 36 -25.65 -23.78 -15.53
CA VAL A 36 -26.37 -22.95 -16.53
C VAL A 36 -27.86 -23.25 -16.51
N VAL A 37 -28.64 -22.18 -16.36
CA VAL A 37 -30.10 -22.19 -16.46
C VAL A 37 -30.50 -21.54 -17.78
N ASP A 38 -31.27 -22.27 -18.59
CA ASP A 38 -31.98 -21.75 -19.74
C ASP A 38 -33.31 -21.16 -19.27
N LEU A 39 -33.39 -19.83 -19.24
CA LEU A 39 -34.56 -19.10 -18.76
C LEU A 39 -35.73 -19.15 -19.75
N ALA A 40 -35.47 -19.39 -21.04
CA ALA A 40 -36.53 -19.50 -22.04
C ALA A 40 -37.27 -20.84 -21.91
N ASN A 41 -36.52 -21.92 -21.64
CA ASN A 41 -37.07 -23.27 -21.45
C ASN A 41 -37.28 -23.65 -19.98
N ASN A 42 -36.92 -22.76 -19.05
CA ASN A 42 -36.98 -22.94 -17.61
C ASN A 42 -36.38 -24.28 -17.13
N LYS A 43 -35.13 -24.56 -17.55
CA LYS A 43 -34.43 -25.81 -17.23
C LYS A 43 -32.94 -25.60 -16.98
N VAL A 44 -32.35 -26.48 -16.17
CA VAL A 44 -30.89 -26.58 -16.05
C VAL A 44 -30.34 -27.34 -17.26
N VAL A 45 -29.30 -26.81 -17.89
CA VAL A 45 -28.71 -27.41 -19.12
C VAL A 45 -27.30 -27.94 -18.92
N ALA A 46 -26.57 -27.44 -17.92
CA ALA A 46 -25.23 -27.90 -17.61
C ALA A 46 -24.90 -27.61 -16.14
N VAL A 47 -24.07 -28.45 -15.55
CA VAL A 47 -23.47 -28.26 -14.23
C VAL A 47 -22.03 -28.76 -14.30
N GLN A 48 -21.11 -28.01 -13.70
CA GLN A 48 -19.70 -28.35 -13.68
C GLN A 48 -19.08 -27.86 -12.38
N GLN A 49 -18.26 -28.70 -11.79
CA GLN A 49 -17.43 -28.37 -10.64
C GLN A 49 -15.97 -28.55 -11.05
N ASN A 50 -15.16 -27.51 -10.89
CA ASN A 50 -13.74 -27.52 -11.19
C ASN A 50 -12.95 -27.26 -9.91
N LEU A 51 -12.03 -28.17 -9.59
CA LEU A 51 -11.01 -27.91 -8.57
C LEU A 51 -9.96 -26.95 -9.14
N VAL A 52 -9.47 -26.06 -8.29
CA VAL A 52 -8.52 -25.01 -8.64
C VAL A 52 -7.27 -25.16 -7.79
N LYS A 53 -6.11 -25.14 -8.44
CA LYS A 53 -4.82 -25.18 -7.75
C LYS A 53 -4.45 -23.78 -7.26
N PRO A 54 -4.31 -23.56 -5.93
CA PRO A 54 -3.90 -22.27 -5.38
C PRO A 54 -2.45 -21.95 -5.76
N ARG A 55 -2.13 -20.65 -5.93
CA ARG A 55 -0.79 -20.13 -6.27
C ARG A 55 -0.08 -19.50 -5.08
N SER A 56 -0.82 -19.02 -4.08
CA SER A 56 -0.29 -18.21 -2.97
C SER A 56 0.53 -18.99 -1.93
N CYS A 57 0.55 -20.33 -1.97
CA CYS A 57 1.31 -21.16 -1.03
C CYS A 57 1.97 -22.38 -1.70
N ASP A 58 3.18 -22.73 -1.25
CA ASP A 58 3.76 -24.04 -1.56
C ASP A 58 2.81 -25.11 -0.99
N VAL A 59 2.30 -26.00 -1.85
CA VAL A 59 1.24 -27.00 -1.54
C VAL A 59 1.69 -28.10 -0.55
N ASN A 60 2.73 -27.84 0.24
CA ASN A 60 3.28 -28.73 1.26
C ASN A 60 2.96 -28.28 2.69
N GLU A 61 2.30 -27.14 2.89
CA GLU A 61 1.94 -26.61 4.22
C GLU A 61 0.43 -26.37 4.34
N ASN A 62 -0.34 -27.27 4.99
CA ASN A 62 -1.71 -27.06 5.51
C ASN A 62 -2.53 -25.90 4.88
N VAL A 63 -2.64 -25.87 3.55
CA VAL A 63 -3.01 -24.64 2.80
C VAL A 63 -4.48 -24.30 2.96
N ILE A 64 -5.30 -25.33 3.21
CA ILE A 64 -6.75 -25.22 3.27
C ILE A 64 -7.25 -25.12 4.71
N SER A 65 -8.29 -24.30 4.90
CA SER A 65 -8.99 -24.15 6.16
C SER A 65 -9.69 -25.45 6.58
N GLU A 66 -10.02 -25.55 7.87
CA GLU A 66 -10.74 -26.72 8.40
C GLU A 66 -12.11 -26.88 7.76
N SER A 67 -12.81 -25.77 7.47
CA SER A 67 -14.08 -25.80 6.74
C SER A 67 -13.91 -26.40 5.33
N CYS A 68 -12.87 -26.04 4.58
CA CYS A 68 -12.60 -26.64 3.27
C CYS A 68 -12.42 -28.17 3.34
N ARG A 69 -11.71 -28.67 4.36
CA ARG A 69 -11.48 -30.11 4.53
C ARG A 69 -12.75 -30.85 4.95
N THR A 70 -13.48 -30.29 5.91
CA THR A 70 -14.57 -31.01 6.60
C THR A 70 -15.92 -30.82 5.92
N GLU A 71 -16.23 -29.60 5.49
CA GLU A 71 -17.53 -29.25 4.91
C GLU A 71 -17.57 -29.51 3.41
N TYR A 72 -16.48 -29.16 2.70
CA TYR A 72 -16.41 -29.28 1.24
C TYR A 72 -15.71 -30.56 0.76
N GLY A 73 -15.13 -31.34 1.67
CA GLY A 73 -14.49 -32.63 1.36
C GLY A 73 -13.25 -32.51 0.49
N ILE A 74 -12.60 -31.35 0.47
CA ILE A 74 -11.45 -31.06 -0.41
C ILE A 74 -10.17 -31.55 0.26
N SER A 75 -9.42 -32.41 -0.43
CA SER A 75 -8.10 -32.86 0.01
C SER A 75 -6.96 -32.12 -0.71
N GLU A 76 -5.81 -32.00 -0.04
CA GLU A 76 -4.63 -31.36 -0.63
C GLU A 76 -4.10 -32.13 -1.85
N GLU A 77 -4.24 -33.46 -1.87
CA GLU A 77 -3.86 -34.29 -3.02
C GLU A 77 -4.70 -33.98 -4.26
N GLN A 78 -6.00 -33.72 -4.07
CA GLN A 78 -6.87 -33.30 -5.17
C GLN A 78 -6.45 -31.94 -5.73
N LEU A 79 -6.08 -30.98 -4.86
CA LEU A 79 -5.63 -29.65 -5.28
C LEU A 79 -4.25 -29.66 -5.95
N LYS A 80 -3.34 -30.57 -5.55
CA LYS A 80 -2.02 -30.73 -6.20
C LYS A 80 -2.14 -31.08 -7.68
N ASN A 81 -3.15 -31.87 -8.02
CA ASN A 81 -3.44 -32.35 -9.37
C ASN A 81 -4.44 -31.46 -10.13
N ALA A 82 -4.97 -30.42 -9.48
CA ALA A 82 -5.89 -29.48 -10.10
C ALA A 82 -5.16 -28.52 -11.06
N VAL A 83 -5.95 -27.83 -11.88
CA VAL A 83 -5.46 -26.80 -12.80
C VAL A 83 -5.52 -25.41 -12.14
N PRO A 84 -4.63 -24.48 -12.52
CA PRO A 84 -4.71 -23.10 -12.04
C PRO A 84 -6.01 -22.38 -12.44
N LEU A 85 -6.37 -21.33 -11.68
CA LEU A 85 -7.61 -20.58 -11.88
C LEU A 85 -7.77 -20.03 -13.31
N GLU A 86 -6.69 -19.52 -13.91
CA GLU A 86 -6.75 -18.96 -15.26
C GLU A 86 -7.18 -20.02 -16.29
N GLN A 87 -6.73 -21.27 -16.13
CA GLN A 87 -7.11 -22.34 -17.04
C GLN A 87 -8.57 -22.74 -16.87
N VAL A 88 -9.10 -22.69 -15.64
CA VAL A 88 -10.52 -22.96 -15.38
C VAL A 88 -11.41 -21.89 -16.01
N ILE A 89 -11.02 -20.62 -15.89
CA ILE A 89 -11.73 -19.50 -16.52
C ILE A 89 -11.67 -19.61 -18.05
N ASP A 90 -10.52 -19.97 -18.62
CA ASP A 90 -10.38 -20.20 -20.06
C ASP A 90 -11.24 -21.36 -20.55
N GLN A 91 -11.26 -22.48 -19.81
CA GLN A 91 -12.10 -23.64 -20.12
C GLN A 91 -13.58 -23.29 -20.10
N PHE A 92 -14.04 -22.57 -19.06
CA PHE A 92 -15.41 -22.07 -19.00
C PHE A 92 -15.72 -21.14 -20.18
N SER A 93 -14.84 -20.19 -20.48
CA SER A 93 -15.05 -19.21 -21.54
C SER A 93 -15.14 -19.86 -22.92
N GLN A 94 -14.29 -20.85 -23.20
CA GLN A 94 -14.35 -21.66 -24.42
C GLN A 94 -15.65 -22.46 -24.50
N TRP A 95 -16.07 -23.07 -23.39
CA TRP A 95 -17.33 -23.81 -23.32
C TRP A 95 -18.54 -22.91 -23.54
N ALA A 96 -18.57 -21.74 -22.91
CA ALA A 96 -19.65 -20.76 -23.03
C ALA A 96 -19.75 -20.23 -24.47
N ARG A 97 -18.62 -19.94 -25.11
CA ARG A 97 -18.56 -19.59 -26.54
C ARG A 97 -19.11 -20.69 -27.44
N ALA A 98 -18.74 -21.94 -27.19
CA ALA A 98 -19.18 -23.07 -28.01
C ALA A 98 -20.68 -23.37 -27.88
N ARG A 99 -21.27 -23.20 -26.69
CA ARG A 99 -22.67 -23.63 -26.41
C ARG A 99 -23.67 -22.51 -26.23
N LEU A 100 -23.30 -21.41 -25.58
CA LEU A 100 -24.22 -20.32 -25.27
C LEU A 100 -24.19 -19.25 -26.38
N GLU A 101 -23.01 -18.93 -26.91
CA GLU A 101 -22.87 -17.93 -27.99
C GLU A 101 -23.47 -18.40 -29.32
N ALA A 102 -23.35 -19.69 -29.62
CA ALA A 102 -23.90 -20.27 -30.84
C ALA A 102 -25.45 -20.27 -30.92
N GLU A 103 -26.16 -20.36 -29.80
CA GLU A 103 -27.62 -20.57 -29.77
C GLU A 103 -28.45 -19.29 -29.55
N ALA A 104 -27.84 -18.20 -29.05
CA ALA A 104 -28.56 -17.02 -28.56
C ALA A 104 -27.88 -15.67 -28.84
N GLY A 105 -26.87 -15.63 -29.72
CA GLY A 105 -26.07 -14.42 -29.94
C GLY A 105 -25.18 -14.05 -28.75
N GLY A 106 -24.94 -14.99 -27.82
CA GLY A 106 -23.91 -14.88 -26.78
C GLY A 106 -24.25 -14.15 -25.51
N GLN A 107 -25.49 -13.72 -25.31
CA GLN A 107 -25.84 -13.00 -24.09
C GLN A 107 -26.23 -13.98 -22.97
N PHE A 108 -25.31 -14.14 -22.03
CA PHE A 108 -25.54 -14.74 -20.72
C PHE A 108 -25.03 -13.79 -19.63
N TYR A 109 -25.57 -13.93 -18.43
CA TYR A 109 -25.10 -13.19 -17.27
C TYR A 109 -24.81 -14.14 -16.12
N PHE A 110 -23.83 -13.79 -15.30
CA PHE A 110 -23.58 -14.52 -14.07
C PHE A 110 -24.64 -14.21 -13.02
N VAL A 111 -24.94 -15.19 -12.18
CA VAL A 111 -25.81 -15.04 -11.00
C VAL A 111 -25.07 -15.62 -9.80
N THR A 112 -24.92 -14.83 -8.73
CA THR A 112 -24.18 -15.22 -7.53
C THR A 112 -25.04 -15.11 -6.27
N ASP A 113 -24.65 -15.86 -5.23
CA ASP A 113 -25.26 -15.75 -3.90
C ASP A 113 -24.65 -14.55 -3.17
N GLY A 114 -25.18 -13.36 -3.44
CA GLY A 114 -24.65 -12.10 -2.92
C GLY A 114 -23.49 -11.53 -3.74
N GLN A 115 -22.85 -10.49 -3.19
CA GLN A 115 -21.78 -9.72 -3.84
C GLN A 115 -20.39 -10.37 -3.79
N LEU A 116 -20.12 -11.20 -2.76
CA LEU A 116 -18.75 -11.52 -2.34
C LEU A 116 -18.00 -12.39 -3.36
N THR A 117 -18.68 -13.33 -4.01
CA THR A 117 -18.08 -14.29 -4.94
C THR A 117 -17.25 -13.60 -6.03
N LEU A 118 -17.82 -12.60 -6.71
CA LEU A 118 -17.08 -11.87 -7.73
C LEU A 118 -16.28 -10.72 -7.12
N ARG A 119 -16.90 -9.89 -6.25
CA ARG A 119 -16.29 -8.63 -5.80
C ARG A 119 -15.17 -8.79 -4.75
N GLN A 120 -15.20 -9.84 -3.93
CA GLN A 120 -14.24 -10.05 -2.84
C GLN A 120 -13.29 -11.23 -3.08
N ALA A 121 -13.71 -12.28 -3.77
CA ALA A 121 -12.84 -13.41 -4.08
C ALA A 121 -12.22 -13.29 -5.48
N LEU A 122 -13.03 -13.39 -6.54
CA LEU A 122 -12.52 -13.58 -7.90
C LEU A 122 -11.71 -12.39 -8.43
N HIS A 123 -12.26 -11.18 -8.38
CA HIS A 123 -11.60 -10.00 -8.96
C HIS A 123 -10.27 -9.67 -8.26
N PRO A 124 -10.19 -9.65 -6.91
CA PRO A 124 -8.92 -9.47 -6.22
C PRO A 124 -7.88 -10.54 -6.55
N GLU A 125 -8.26 -11.82 -6.55
CA GLU A 125 -7.35 -12.92 -6.88
C GLU A 125 -6.84 -12.81 -8.32
N ALA A 126 -7.73 -12.50 -9.28
CA ALA A 126 -7.35 -12.30 -10.67
C ALA A 126 -6.30 -11.18 -10.81
N VAL A 127 -6.46 -10.06 -10.10
CA VAL A 127 -5.46 -8.98 -10.10
C VAL A 127 -4.14 -9.42 -9.47
N ARG A 128 -4.16 -10.12 -8.33
CA ARG A 128 -2.93 -10.62 -7.68
C ARG A 128 -2.14 -11.57 -8.59
N HIS A 129 -2.84 -12.39 -9.36
CA HIS A 129 -2.25 -13.42 -10.22
C HIS A 129 -2.02 -12.98 -11.66
N GLY A 130 -2.38 -11.74 -12.03
CA GLY A 130 -2.25 -11.23 -13.39
C GLY A 130 -3.18 -11.91 -14.39
N ILE A 131 -4.34 -12.39 -13.94
CA ILE A 131 -5.35 -13.06 -14.77
C ILE A 131 -6.24 -11.98 -15.39
N LEU A 132 -6.36 -11.99 -16.72
CA LEU A 132 -7.27 -11.11 -17.45
C LEU A 132 -8.64 -11.75 -17.51
N LEU A 133 -9.59 -11.23 -16.75
CA LEU A 133 -10.97 -11.69 -16.77
C LEU A 133 -11.69 -11.21 -18.05
N PRO A 134 -12.46 -12.07 -18.73
CA PRO A 134 -13.35 -11.64 -19.81
C PRO A 134 -14.40 -10.61 -19.36
N ASP A 135 -14.85 -9.75 -20.28
CA ASP A 135 -15.85 -8.70 -20.00
C ASP A 135 -17.15 -9.20 -19.36
N THR A 136 -17.50 -10.48 -19.60
CA THR A 136 -18.67 -11.12 -18.99
C THR A 136 -18.59 -11.22 -17.47
N PHE A 137 -17.39 -11.24 -16.87
CA PHE A 137 -17.19 -11.32 -15.41
C PHE A 137 -17.36 -9.96 -14.68
N TYR A 138 -17.60 -8.88 -15.43
CA TYR A 138 -17.82 -7.55 -14.88
C TYR A 138 -19.30 -7.19 -14.75
N HIS A 139 -20.20 -8.12 -15.12
CA HIS A 139 -21.64 -7.93 -15.02
C HIS A 139 -22.29 -9.19 -14.42
N PHE A 140 -23.10 -9.04 -13.39
CA PHE A 140 -23.75 -10.18 -12.73
C PHE A 140 -25.06 -9.78 -12.05
N PHE A 141 -25.87 -10.75 -11.67
CA PHE A 141 -27.03 -10.54 -10.82
C PHE A 141 -26.76 -11.09 -9.43
N ASP A 142 -27.03 -10.29 -8.41
CA ASP A 142 -27.05 -10.73 -7.03
C ASP A 142 -28.42 -11.36 -6.74
N LEU A 143 -28.44 -12.69 -6.55
CA LEU A 143 -29.67 -13.43 -6.39
C LEU A 143 -30.48 -12.97 -5.16
N ARG A 144 -29.83 -12.55 -4.07
CA ARG A 144 -30.50 -12.09 -2.85
C ARG A 144 -31.21 -10.75 -3.10
N LYS A 145 -30.53 -9.83 -3.82
CA LYS A 145 -31.14 -8.55 -4.23
C LYS A 145 -32.29 -8.74 -5.20
N GLU A 146 -32.14 -9.60 -6.22
CA GLU A 146 -33.22 -9.89 -7.18
C GLU A 146 -34.43 -10.52 -6.48
N PHE A 147 -34.20 -11.44 -5.55
CA PHE A 147 -35.25 -12.07 -4.74
C PHE A 147 -35.98 -11.04 -3.87
N GLN A 148 -35.24 -10.19 -3.15
CA GLN A 148 -35.82 -9.15 -2.31
C GLN A 148 -36.60 -8.13 -3.14
N ALA A 149 -36.08 -7.70 -4.27
CA ALA A 149 -36.74 -6.76 -5.16
C ALA A 149 -38.06 -7.31 -5.72
N PHE A 150 -38.11 -8.61 -6.02
CA PHE A 150 -39.28 -9.25 -6.60
C PHE A 150 -40.35 -9.63 -5.56
N TYR A 151 -39.96 -10.28 -4.45
CA TYR A 151 -40.91 -10.76 -3.43
C TYR A 151 -41.11 -9.79 -2.26
N GLY A 152 -40.32 -8.71 -2.17
CA GLY A 152 -40.38 -7.76 -1.06
C GLY A 152 -39.87 -8.32 0.28
N LYS A 153 -39.12 -9.42 0.25
CA LYS A 153 -38.62 -10.13 1.44
C LYS A 153 -37.10 -10.11 1.48
N ALA A 154 -36.53 -9.48 2.50
CA ALA A 154 -35.10 -9.56 2.77
C ALA A 154 -34.70 -10.98 3.19
N VAL A 155 -33.56 -11.45 2.69
CA VAL A 155 -33.00 -12.78 2.88
C VAL A 155 -31.50 -12.68 3.08
N ASP A 156 -30.95 -13.53 3.95
CA ASP A 156 -29.52 -13.55 4.27
C ASP A 156 -28.80 -14.75 3.64
N SER A 157 -29.55 -15.71 3.09
CA SER A 157 -29.00 -16.93 2.50
C SER A 157 -29.91 -17.56 1.43
N VAL A 158 -29.35 -18.49 0.64
CA VAL A 158 -30.13 -19.33 -0.29
C VAL A 158 -31.14 -20.19 0.45
N GLN A 159 -30.80 -20.65 1.66
CA GLN A 159 -31.68 -21.45 2.50
C GLN A 159 -32.95 -20.68 2.89
N ASP A 160 -32.84 -19.38 3.18
CA ASP A 160 -34.01 -18.53 3.46
C ASP A 160 -34.93 -18.41 2.24
N MET A 161 -34.34 -18.29 1.05
CA MET A 161 -35.08 -18.23 -0.21
C MET A 161 -35.84 -19.53 -0.48
N LEU A 162 -35.17 -20.69 -0.29
CA LEU A 162 -35.81 -22.00 -0.41
C LEU A 162 -36.96 -22.16 0.59
N ALA A 163 -36.74 -21.80 1.86
CA ALA A 163 -37.75 -21.90 2.90
C ALA A 163 -38.97 -21.02 2.58
N TYR A 164 -38.75 -19.79 2.12
CA TYR A 164 -39.84 -18.89 1.70
C TYR A 164 -40.64 -19.46 0.52
N LEU A 165 -39.95 -20.05 -0.46
CA LEU A 165 -40.58 -20.64 -1.64
C LEU A 165 -41.16 -22.05 -1.41
N SER A 166 -40.98 -22.61 -0.21
CA SER A 166 -41.33 -23.99 0.13
C SER A 166 -40.67 -25.01 -0.82
N LEU A 167 -39.38 -24.82 -1.09
CA LEU A 167 -38.56 -25.70 -1.92
C LEU A 167 -37.60 -26.52 -1.04
N GLU A 168 -37.48 -27.81 -1.35
CA GLU A 168 -36.57 -28.70 -0.62
C GLU A 168 -35.14 -28.63 -1.17
N PRO A 169 -34.11 -28.52 -0.30
CA PRO A 169 -32.69 -28.59 -0.69
C PRO A 169 -32.34 -29.91 -1.38
N ASP A 170 -31.35 -29.92 -2.28
CA ASP A 170 -30.88 -31.16 -2.91
C ASP A 170 -29.93 -31.93 -1.98
N ALA A 171 -30.48 -32.65 -1.00
CA ALA A 171 -29.70 -33.39 -0.02
C ALA A 171 -28.84 -34.52 -0.62
N SER A 172 -29.04 -34.88 -1.90
CA SER A 172 -28.33 -35.98 -2.55
C SER A 172 -27.00 -35.57 -3.18
N ALA A 173 -26.80 -34.28 -3.44
CA ALA A 173 -25.60 -33.75 -4.07
C ALA A 173 -24.50 -33.38 -3.06
N GLU A 174 -23.24 -33.40 -3.52
CA GLU A 174 -22.11 -32.84 -2.77
C GLU A 174 -22.37 -31.36 -2.44
N VAL A 175 -21.81 -30.87 -1.33
CA VAL A 175 -22.13 -29.55 -0.76
C VAL A 175 -22.02 -28.39 -1.78
N VAL A 176 -20.94 -28.37 -2.57
CA VAL A 176 -20.73 -27.35 -3.61
C VAL A 176 -21.78 -27.43 -4.73
N THR A 177 -22.00 -28.64 -5.26
CA THR A 177 -22.97 -28.88 -6.34
C THR A 177 -24.39 -28.59 -5.86
N ARG A 178 -24.72 -29.00 -4.63
CA ARG A 178 -25.99 -28.70 -3.97
C ARG A 178 -26.25 -27.20 -3.91
N HIS A 179 -25.25 -26.39 -3.54
CA HIS A 179 -25.43 -24.94 -3.43
C HIS A 179 -25.83 -24.29 -4.77
N VAL A 180 -25.12 -24.60 -5.88
CA VAL A 180 -25.48 -24.06 -7.20
C VAL A 180 -26.82 -24.61 -7.72
N GLN A 181 -27.17 -25.85 -7.39
CA GLN A 181 -28.48 -26.43 -7.72
C GLN A 181 -29.62 -25.76 -6.96
N ASP A 182 -29.43 -25.49 -5.67
CA ASP A 182 -30.42 -24.81 -4.83
C ASP A 182 -30.65 -23.37 -5.29
N MET A 183 -29.59 -22.64 -5.65
CA MET A 183 -29.70 -21.35 -6.34
C MET A 183 -30.48 -21.48 -7.66
N ALA A 184 -30.20 -22.51 -8.46
CA ALA A 184 -30.91 -22.75 -9.72
C ALA A 184 -32.41 -22.99 -9.51
N LYS A 185 -32.80 -23.73 -8.46
CA LYS A 185 -34.23 -23.91 -8.11
C LYS A 185 -34.91 -22.58 -7.79
N VAL A 186 -34.24 -21.70 -7.04
CA VAL A 186 -34.74 -20.34 -6.75
C VAL A 186 -34.89 -19.53 -8.04
N ILE A 187 -33.89 -19.55 -8.93
CA ILE A 187 -33.92 -18.84 -10.22
C ILE A 187 -35.05 -19.35 -11.12
N LEU A 188 -35.22 -20.67 -11.22
CA LEU A 188 -36.30 -21.29 -11.97
C LEU A 188 -37.66 -20.88 -11.41
N ARG A 189 -37.80 -20.82 -10.08
CA ARG A 189 -39.05 -20.39 -9.45
C ARG A 189 -39.32 -18.90 -9.67
N LEU A 190 -38.33 -18.04 -9.53
CA LEU A 190 -38.42 -16.61 -9.87
C LEU A 190 -38.92 -16.42 -11.30
N ASN A 191 -38.33 -17.13 -12.27
CA ASN A 191 -38.71 -17.03 -13.68
C ASN A 191 -40.15 -17.53 -13.93
N MET A 192 -40.57 -18.61 -13.25
CA MET A 192 -41.96 -19.10 -13.30
C MET A 192 -42.96 -18.09 -12.73
N ASP A 193 -42.58 -17.40 -11.66
CA ASP A 193 -43.42 -16.38 -11.01
C ASP A 193 -43.43 -15.06 -11.81
N GLY A 194 -42.61 -14.94 -12.87
CA GLY A 194 -42.64 -13.84 -13.83
C GLY A 194 -41.49 -12.83 -13.71
N HIS A 195 -40.52 -13.08 -12.83
CA HIS A 195 -39.34 -12.24 -12.69
C HIS A 195 -38.50 -12.18 -13.98
N LYS A 196 -37.84 -11.04 -14.22
CA LYS A 196 -36.94 -10.81 -15.36
C LYS A 196 -35.66 -10.12 -14.88
N PHE A 197 -34.54 -10.75 -15.19
CA PHE A 197 -33.20 -10.23 -14.92
C PHE A 197 -32.84 -9.16 -15.95
N THR A 198 -32.95 -7.87 -15.58
CA THR A 198 -32.72 -6.75 -16.53
C THR A 198 -31.65 -5.75 -16.11
N ASN A 199 -31.38 -5.61 -14.81
CA ASN A 199 -30.47 -4.60 -14.27
C ASN A 199 -29.30 -5.28 -13.53
N PRO A 200 -28.27 -5.77 -14.25
CA PRO A 200 -27.15 -6.42 -13.61
C PRO A 200 -26.33 -5.42 -12.78
N GLU A 201 -25.72 -5.91 -11.71
CA GLU A 201 -24.61 -5.29 -11.01
C GLU A 201 -23.41 -5.14 -11.95
N GLU A 202 -22.74 -3.99 -11.90
CA GLU A 202 -21.55 -3.68 -12.70
C GLU A 202 -20.31 -3.60 -11.83
N ILE A 203 -19.19 -4.11 -12.33
CA ILE A 203 -17.86 -3.98 -11.73
C ILE A 203 -17.02 -3.09 -12.64
N SER A 204 -16.57 -1.94 -12.15
CA SER A 204 -15.74 -1.03 -12.92
C SER A 204 -14.37 -1.66 -13.21
N GLN A 205 -14.00 -1.75 -14.49
CA GLN A 205 -12.71 -2.33 -14.90
C GLN A 205 -11.52 -1.41 -14.61
N ARG A 206 -11.74 -0.09 -14.63
CA ARG A 206 -10.69 0.93 -14.57
C ARG A 206 -11.13 2.08 -13.67
N LEU A 207 -10.16 2.65 -12.96
CA LEU A 207 -10.36 3.90 -12.25
C LEU A 207 -10.42 5.06 -13.25
N GLU A 208 -11.52 5.80 -13.25
CA GLU A 208 -11.64 7.02 -14.02
C GLU A 208 -11.10 8.23 -13.26
N SER A 209 -10.33 9.08 -13.94
CA SER A 209 -9.88 10.35 -13.39
C SER A 209 -11.04 11.35 -13.29
N GLY A 210 -11.09 12.13 -12.20
CA GLY A 210 -12.19 13.04 -11.94
C GLY A 210 -11.78 14.20 -11.04
N ILE A 211 -12.41 15.36 -11.25
CA ILE A 211 -12.22 16.56 -10.44
C ILE A 211 -13.24 16.52 -9.30
N CYS A 212 -12.79 16.71 -8.06
CA CYS A 212 -13.67 16.94 -6.92
C CYS A 212 -13.64 18.44 -6.57
N SER A 213 -14.84 19.01 -6.37
CA SER A 213 -15.02 20.38 -5.92
C SER A 213 -15.13 20.44 -4.40
N LYS A 214 -14.69 21.55 -3.80
CA LYS A 214 -14.94 21.84 -2.37
C LYS A 214 -16.43 21.95 -2.00
N THR A 215 -17.31 22.14 -2.98
CA THR A 215 -18.76 22.21 -2.77
C THR A 215 -19.44 20.85 -2.86
N ASP A 216 -18.71 19.80 -3.22
CA ASP A 216 -19.30 18.48 -3.38
C ASP A 216 -19.74 17.91 -2.04
N VAL A 217 -20.94 17.35 -2.00
CA VAL A 217 -21.43 16.61 -0.83
C VAL A 217 -21.06 15.15 -1.01
N VAL A 218 -20.22 14.66 -0.11
CA VAL A 218 -19.78 13.26 -0.08
C VAL A 218 -20.41 12.56 1.12
N ASP A 219 -21.08 11.43 0.87
CA ASP A 219 -21.60 10.60 1.95
C ASP A 219 -20.45 9.94 2.72
N SER A 220 -20.37 10.20 4.02
CA SER A 220 -19.39 9.61 4.94
C SER A 220 -19.46 8.08 5.02
N ASN A 221 -20.57 7.46 4.62
CA ASN A 221 -20.66 6.00 4.56
C ASN A 221 -20.00 5.38 3.34
N THR A 222 -19.47 6.19 2.41
CA THR A 222 -18.85 5.73 1.17
C THR A 222 -17.33 5.86 1.14
N VAL A 223 -16.70 6.35 2.22
CA VAL A 223 -15.26 6.69 2.24
C VAL A 223 -14.47 5.78 3.19
N VAL A 224 -13.29 5.35 2.74
CA VAL A 224 -12.26 4.73 3.59
C VAL A 224 -10.94 5.52 3.52
N ARG A 225 -10.12 5.34 4.54
CA ARG A 225 -8.72 5.72 4.57
C ARG A 225 -7.86 4.47 4.49
N ALA A 226 -6.99 4.41 3.49
CA ALA A 226 -5.95 3.40 3.36
C ALA A 226 -4.63 3.98 3.88
N ARG A 227 -3.92 3.24 4.74
CA ARG A 227 -2.60 3.60 5.29
C ARG A 227 -1.60 2.48 5.06
N GLY A 228 -0.30 2.84 5.09
CA GLY A 228 0.79 1.88 4.87
C GLY A 228 1.11 1.66 3.39
N LEU A 229 0.60 2.52 2.50
CA LEU A 229 0.87 2.44 1.07
C LEU A 229 2.37 2.57 0.82
N PRO A 230 2.97 1.72 -0.04
CA PRO A 230 4.31 1.98 -0.57
C PRO A 230 4.38 3.40 -1.14
N TRP A 231 5.48 4.12 -0.91
CA TRP A 231 5.56 5.55 -1.30
C TRP A 231 5.45 5.79 -2.81
N GLN A 232 5.77 4.78 -3.62
CA GLN A 232 5.64 4.85 -5.08
C GLN A 232 4.23 4.50 -5.57
N SER A 233 3.33 4.04 -4.69
CA SER A 233 1.97 3.62 -5.07
C SER A 233 1.24 4.73 -5.80
N SER A 234 0.66 4.37 -6.93
CA SER A 234 -0.24 5.18 -7.73
C SER A 234 -1.69 5.00 -7.27
N ASP A 235 -2.57 5.84 -7.79
CA ASP A 235 -4.01 5.66 -7.73
C ASP A 235 -4.46 4.36 -8.40
N GLN A 236 -3.80 3.93 -9.48
CA GLN A 236 -4.05 2.63 -10.11
C GLN A 236 -3.67 1.45 -9.22
N ASP A 237 -2.58 1.55 -8.42
CA ASP A 237 -2.23 0.50 -7.45
C ASP A 237 -3.28 0.39 -6.35
N ILE A 238 -3.83 1.53 -5.91
CA ILE A 238 -4.94 1.58 -4.95
C ILE A 238 -6.22 1.02 -5.57
N ALA A 239 -6.52 1.34 -6.84
CA ALA A 239 -7.67 0.79 -7.55
C ALA A 239 -7.57 -0.73 -7.72
N LYS A 240 -6.38 -1.24 -8.06
CA LYS A 240 -6.07 -2.67 -8.10
C LYS A 240 -6.28 -3.34 -6.75
N PHE A 241 -5.80 -2.72 -5.67
CA PHE A 241 -6.00 -3.21 -4.31
C PHE A 241 -7.49 -3.32 -3.95
N PHE A 242 -8.33 -2.43 -4.46
CA PHE A 242 -9.79 -2.45 -4.29
C PHE A 242 -10.56 -3.06 -5.48
N SER A 243 -9.89 -3.81 -6.37
CA SER A 243 -10.52 -4.43 -7.55
C SER A 243 -11.75 -5.26 -7.18
N GLY A 244 -12.81 -5.18 -7.97
CA GLY A 244 -14.13 -5.74 -7.66
C GLY A 244 -15.09 -4.75 -6.97
N LEU A 245 -14.57 -3.66 -6.38
CA LEU A 245 -15.37 -2.61 -5.74
C LEU A 245 -15.34 -1.34 -6.58
N ASN A 246 -16.50 -0.76 -6.86
CA ASN A 246 -16.58 0.42 -7.70
C ASN A 246 -16.16 1.66 -6.92
N ILE A 247 -15.06 2.27 -7.35
CA ILE A 247 -14.58 3.58 -6.92
C ILE A 247 -15.17 4.62 -7.85
N VAL A 248 -15.74 5.71 -7.32
CA VAL A 248 -16.30 6.76 -8.17
C VAL A 248 -15.22 7.44 -9.01
N LYS A 249 -15.61 8.09 -10.09
CA LYS A 249 -14.71 8.93 -10.90
C LYS A 249 -14.00 9.97 -10.02
N GLY A 250 -12.67 9.98 -10.05
CA GLY A 250 -11.83 10.83 -9.18
C GLY A 250 -11.86 10.43 -7.69
N GLY A 251 -12.34 9.23 -7.38
CA GLY A 251 -12.57 8.73 -6.03
C GLY A 251 -11.31 8.33 -5.28
N VAL A 252 -10.10 8.53 -5.82
CA VAL A 252 -8.83 8.25 -5.13
C VAL A 252 -8.07 9.55 -4.88
N ALA A 253 -7.81 9.85 -3.61
CA ALA A 253 -7.07 11.02 -3.19
C ALA A 253 -5.85 10.60 -2.35
N LEU A 254 -4.67 10.68 -2.96
CA LEU A 254 -3.39 10.48 -2.26
C LEU A 254 -3.15 11.64 -1.29
N CYS A 255 -2.81 11.31 -0.04
CA CYS A 255 -2.51 12.31 0.97
C CYS A 255 -1.07 12.80 0.86
N LEU A 256 -0.88 14.11 0.93
CA LEU A 256 0.44 14.73 0.97
C LEU A 256 0.82 15.16 2.39
N SER A 257 2.10 15.05 2.71
CA SER A 257 2.70 15.61 3.90
C SER A 257 2.69 17.15 3.86
N PRO A 258 2.94 17.82 5.00
CA PRO A 258 3.14 19.27 5.02
C PRO A 258 4.30 19.77 4.15
N GLN A 259 5.20 18.89 3.68
CA GLN A 259 6.25 19.23 2.70
C GLN A 259 5.83 18.96 1.24
N GLY A 260 4.61 18.44 1.00
CA GLY A 260 4.08 18.12 -0.33
C GLY A 260 4.59 16.79 -0.90
N ARG A 261 5.13 15.92 -0.05
CA ARG A 261 5.52 14.54 -0.41
C ARG A 261 4.41 13.58 -0.06
N ARG A 262 4.24 12.47 -0.78
CA ARG A 262 3.28 11.42 -0.40
C ARG A 262 3.61 10.88 0.98
N ASN A 263 2.62 10.74 1.85
CA ASN A 263 2.81 10.28 3.22
C ASN A 263 2.51 8.77 3.43
N GLY A 264 2.15 8.04 2.36
CA GLY A 264 1.76 6.64 2.44
C GLY A 264 0.29 6.41 2.85
N GLU A 265 -0.55 7.43 2.73
CA GLU A 265 -1.99 7.34 2.97
C GLU A 265 -2.80 7.79 1.75
N ALA A 266 -4.02 7.27 1.62
CA ALA A 266 -5.00 7.71 0.65
C ALA A 266 -6.41 7.69 1.24
N LEU A 267 -7.28 8.56 0.73
CA LEU A 267 -8.72 8.47 0.92
C LEU A 267 -9.34 7.92 -0.36
N VAL A 268 -10.26 6.97 -0.21
CA VAL A 268 -10.92 6.29 -1.32
C VAL A 268 -12.43 6.39 -1.12
N ARG A 269 -13.12 6.94 -2.13
CA ARG A 269 -14.57 7.09 -2.19
C ARG A 269 -15.16 6.05 -3.12
N PHE A 270 -15.99 5.18 -2.57
CA PHE A 270 -16.74 4.17 -3.31
C PHE A 270 -18.08 4.70 -3.81
N GLU A 271 -18.68 3.97 -4.74
CA GLU A 271 -20.00 4.29 -5.29
C GLU A 271 -21.12 4.26 -4.24
N ASN A 272 -21.04 3.32 -3.29
CA ASN A 272 -22.06 3.12 -2.27
C ASN A 272 -21.44 2.58 -0.96
N SER A 273 -22.24 2.51 0.11
CA SER A 273 -21.80 2.06 1.42
C SER A 273 -21.48 0.57 1.50
N GLU A 274 -22.13 -0.26 0.68
CA GLU A 274 -21.90 -1.70 0.61
C GLU A 274 -20.48 -2.00 0.09
N HIS A 275 -20.02 -1.27 -0.93
CA HIS A 275 -18.65 -1.34 -1.44
C HIS A 275 -17.64 -0.85 -0.40
N ARG A 276 -17.96 0.22 0.35
CA ARG A 276 -17.14 0.71 1.47
C ARG A 276 -16.99 -0.36 2.55
N ASP A 277 -18.09 -1.03 2.93
CA ASP A 277 -18.06 -2.07 3.96
C ASP A 277 -17.27 -3.30 3.52
N MET A 278 -17.39 -3.68 2.24
CA MET A 278 -16.53 -4.69 1.62
C MET A 278 -15.05 -4.27 1.57
N ALA A 279 -14.75 -2.99 1.34
CA ALA A 279 -13.38 -2.47 1.36
C ALA A 279 -12.74 -2.59 2.76
N LEU A 280 -13.52 -2.41 3.83
CA LEU A 280 -13.04 -2.58 5.21
C LEU A 280 -12.61 -4.03 5.50
N LYS A 281 -13.16 -5.02 4.80
CA LYS A 281 -12.75 -6.43 4.91
C LYS A 281 -11.36 -6.70 4.33
N ARG A 282 -10.77 -5.74 3.60
CA ARG A 282 -9.38 -5.80 3.08
C ARG A 282 -8.35 -5.24 4.06
N HIS A 283 -8.72 -5.04 5.32
CA HIS A 283 -7.78 -4.60 6.34
C HIS A 283 -6.67 -5.66 6.51
N LYS A 284 -5.41 -5.22 6.42
CA LYS A 284 -4.17 -6.03 6.43
C LYS A 284 -3.91 -6.84 5.16
N HIS A 285 -4.65 -6.59 4.07
CA HIS A 285 -4.28 -7.11 2.75
C HIS A 285 -3.02 -6.44 2.22
N HIS A 286 -2.37 -7.01 1.21
CA HIS A 286 -1.04 -6.57 0.78
C HIS A 286 -1.03 -5.77 -0.52
N ILE A 287 -0.19 -4.73 -0.56
CA ILE A 287 0.33 -4.13 -1.81
C ILE A 287 1.84 -4.36 -1.82
N GLY A 288 2.28 -5.31 -2.65
CA GLY A 288 3.67 -5.76 -2.65
C GLY A 288 4.05 -6.32 -1.28
N GLN A 289 5.06 -5.73 -0.64
CA GLN A 289 5.59 -6.17 0.67
C GLN A 289 4.98 -5.40 1.86
N ARG A 290 3.95 -4.58 1.63
CA ARG A 290 3.32 -3.77 2.67
C ARG A 290 1.89 -4.22 2.89
N TYR A 291 1.54 -4.55 4.12
CA TYR A 291 0.14 -4.65 4.50
C TYR A 291 -0.48 -3.26 4.54
N ILE A 292 -1.75 -3.17 4.16
CA ILE A 292 -2.50 -1.93 4.10
C ILE A 292 -3.54 -1.92 5.20
N GLU A 293 -3.54 -0.86 6.00
CA GLU A 293 -4.58 -0.66 7.00
C GLU A 293 -5.74 0.11 6.36
N VAL A 294 -6.94 -0.48 6.36
CA VAL A 294 -8.15 0.17 5.87
C VAL A 294 -9.04 0.56 7.04
N TYR A 295 -9.44 1.83 7.12
CA TYR A 295 -10.31 2.39 8.15
C TYR A 295 -11.46 3.19 7.56
N ARG A 296 -12.54 3.36 8.33
CA ARG A 296 -13.62 4.30 7.96
C ARG A 296 -13.07 5.74 7.94
N ALA A 297 -13.54 6.53 6.98
CA ALA A 297 -13.28 7.96 6.92
C ALA A 297 -14.58 8.71 6.59
N THR A 298 -14.58 10.02 6.73
CA THR A 298 -15.76 10.85 6.45
C THR A 298 -15.71 11.45 5.05
N GLY A 299 -16.87 11.88 4.54
CA GLY A 299 -16.93 12.64 3.29
C GLY A 299 -16.19 13.97 3.38
N GLU A 300 -16.21 14.60 4.55
CA GLU A 300 -15.46 15.83 4.84
C GLU A 300 -13.95 15.60 4.75
N ASP A 301 -13.43 14.48 5.30
CA ASP A 301 -12.02 14.11 5.13
C ASP A 301 -11.64 14.03 3.65
N PHE A 302 -12.50 13.39 2.83
CA PHE A 302 -12.27 13.26 1.40
C PHE A 302 -12.25 14.61 0.70
N VAL A 303 -13.25 15.47 0.93
CA VAL A 303 -13.33 16.81 0.32
C VAL A 303 -12.20 17.71 0.79
N ASN A 304 -11.72 17.58 2.02
CA ASN A 304 -10.57 18.36 2.51
C ASN A 304 -9.27 18.04 1.78
N VAL A 305 -9.10 16.79 1.32
CA VAL A 305 -7.91 16.34 0.59
C VAL A 305 -8.10 16.48 -0.93
N ALA A 306 -9.27 16.09 -1.45
CA ALA A 306 -9.56 16.01 -2.87
C ALA A 306 -10.28 17.24 -3.43
N GLY A 307 -10.82 18.12 -2.59
CA GLY A 307 -11.62 19.26 -3.03
C GLY A 307 -10.75 20.45 -3.43
N GLY A 308 -10.80 20.80 -4.72
CA GLY A 308 -10.21 22.04 -5.22
C GLY A 308 -11.24 23.14 -5.48
N ASN A 309 -10.77 24.39 -5.45
CA ASN A 309 -11.52 25.56 -5.93
C ASN A 309 -10.65 26.45 -6.84
N ASN A 310 -9.53 25.93 -7.34
CA ASN A 310 -8.60 26.67 -8.18
C ASN A 310 -9.00 26.54 -9.67
N ASN A 311 -9.28 27.67 -10.31
CA ASN A 311 -9.67 27.75 -11.72
C ASN A 311 -8.57 27.29 -12.67
N GLU A 312 -7.29 27.54 -12.34
CA GLU A 312 -6.15 27.11 -13.15
C GLU A 312 -6.03 25.58 -13.14
N ALA A 313 -6.18 24.97 -11.95
CA ALA A 313 -6.26 23.52 -11.79
C ALA A 313 -7.44 22.96 -12.60
N HIS A 314 -8.61 23.60 -12.52
CA HIS A 314 -9.79 23.17 -13.24
C HIS A 314 -9.58 23.24 -14.77
N SER A 315 -9.02 24.33 -15.28
CA SER A 315 -8.72 24.49 -16.71
C SER A 315 -7.72 23.46 -17.20
N PHE A 316 -6.71 23.13 -16.40
CA PHE A 316 -5.72 22.10 -16.71
C PHE A 316 -6.37 20.71 -16.74
N LEU A 317 -7.13 20.35 -15.70
CA LEU A 317 -7.73 19.03 -15.54
C LEU A 317 -8.95 18.77 -16.46
N SER A 318 -9.55 19.83 -17.01
CA SER A 318 -10.72 19.71 -17.92
C SER A 318 -10.36 19.34 -19.35
N ARG A 319 -9.07 19.24 -19.68
CA ARG A 319 -8.59 18.94 -21.04
C ARG A 319 -8.89 17.50 -21.51
N GLY A 320 -9.36 16.62 -20.61
CA GLY A 320 -9.95 15.30 -20.91
C GLY A 320 -8.95 14.13 -20.99
N GLY A 321 -9.35 12.92 -20.55
CA GLY A 321 -8.68 11.65 -20.92
C GLY A 321 -7.24 11.40 -20.42
N GLN A 322 -6.85 11.86 -19.23
CA GLN A 322 -5.42 12.02 -18.93
C GLN A 322 -4.84 11.19 -17.79
N VAL A 323 -3.59 10.82 -18.01
CA VAL A 323 -2.64 10.47 -16.97
C VAL A 323 -1.78 11.69 -16.64
N ILE A 324 -1.68 12.00 -15.34
CA ILE A 324 -0.94 13.16 -14.85
C ILE A 324 0.40 12.69 -14.29
N VAL A 325 1.48 13.36 -14.67
CA VAL A 325 2.82 13.17 -14.09
C VAL A 325 3.25 14.47 -13.42
N ARG A 326 3.66 14.36 -12.15
CA ARG A 326 4.29 15.45 -11.41
C ARG A 326 5.79 15.43 -11.64
N MET A 327 6.33 16.56 -12.08
CA MET A 327 7.76 16.84 -12.18
C MET A 327 8.22 17.64 -10.95
N ARG A 328 9.39 17.31 -10.41
CA ARG A 328 10.04 18.06 -9.33
C ARG A 328 11.51 18.31 -9.65
N GLY A 329 12.03 19.43 -9.18
CA GLY A 329 13.44 19.81 -9.33
C GLY A 329 13.76 20.63 -10.58
N LEU A 330 12.74 21.13 -11.28
CA LEU A 330 12.89 21.95 -12.48
C LEU A 330 13.75 23.21 -12.20
N PRO A 331 14.64 23.61 -13.13
CA PRO A 331 15.26 24.93 -13.10
C PRO A 331 14.20 26.04 -12.98
N TYR A 332 14.51 27.12 -12.26
CA TYR A 332 13.52 28.20 -12.04
C TYR A 332 13.18 29.00 -13.29
N ASP A 333 14.05 28.95 -14.30
CA ASP A 333 13.90 29.54 -15.62
C ASP A 333 13.42 28.53 -16.68
N CYS A 334 13.02 27.32 -16.24
CA CYS A 334 12.53 26.29 -17.15
C CYS A 334 11.22 26.71 -17.84
N THR A 335 11.16 26.47 -19.15
CA THR A 335 10.02 26.80 -20.02
C THR A 335 9.18 25.56 -20.35
N ALA A 336 7.92 25.75 -20.70
CA ALA A 336 7.04 24.65 -21.13
C ALA A 336 7.64 23.89 -22.32
N LYS A 337 8.20 24.62 -23.29
CA LYS A 337 8.94 24.05 -24.42
C LYS A 337 10.05 23.09 -24.01
N GLN A 338 10.87 23.45 -23.01
CA GLN A 338 11.92 22.56 -22.51
C GLN A 338 11.36 21.29 -21.85
N VAL A 339 10.19 21.38 -21.20
CA VAL A 339 9.49 20.21 -20.64
C VAL A 339 8.99 19.30 -21.76
N VAL A 340 8.40 19.86 -22.81
CA VAL A 340 7.94 19.10 -23.99
C VAL A 340 9.14 18.42 -24.69
N GLU A 341 10.23 19.15 -24.92
CA GLU A 341 11.48 18.61 -25.49
C GLU A 341 12.10 17.51 -24.62
N PHE A 342 12.05 17.66 -23.29
CA PHE A 342 12.52 16.65 -22.35
C PHE A 342 11.79 15.31 -22.52
N PHE A 343 10.47 15.33 -22.73
CA PHE A 343 9.71 14.09 -22.96
C PHE A 343 9.75 13.60 -24.42
N ALA A 344 9.91 14.51 -25.39
CA ALA A 344 10.06 14.17 -26.80
C ALA A 344 11.44 13.57 -27.15
N SER A 345 12.48 13.90 -26.38
CA SER A 345 13.83 13.37 -26.61
C SER A 345 13.88 11.85 -26.43
N SER A 346 14.29 11.12 -27.47
CA SER A 346 14.75 9.74 -27.33
C SER A 346 15.96 9.72 -26.39
N GLY A 347 16.00 8.79 -25.43
CA GLY A 347 16.95 8.80 -24.31
C GLY A 347 18.42 8.98 -24.71
N ASP A 348 19.21 9.42 -23.71
CA ASP A 348 20.66 9.61 -23.73
C ASP A 348 21.39 8.59 -24.63
N GLY A 349 22.33 9.08 -25.45
CA GLY A 349 22.97 8.41 -26.61
C GLY A 349 23.79 7.15 -26.32
N SER A 350 23.40 6.38 -25.32
CA SER A 350 23.77 4.98 -25.08
C SER A 350 23.34 4.12 -26.27
N GLU A 351 24.35 3.69 -27.04
CA GLU A 351 24.22 2.71 -28.12
C GLU A 351 23.56 1.44 -27.55
N GLY A 352 22.27 1.24 -27.86
CA GLY A 352 21.48 0.10 -27.41
C GLY A 352 20.01 0.40 -27.03
N SER A 353 19.57 1.66 -27.01
CA SER A 353 18.18 2.02 -26.71
C SER A 353 17.26 1.92 -27.94
N GLU A 354 16.09 1.31 -27.78
CA GLU A 354 15.14 1.03 -28.87
C GLU A 354 14.60 2.32 -29.55
N PRO A 355 14.23 2.26 -30.86
CA PRO A 355 13.92 3.44 -31.68
C PRO A 355 12.62 4.20 -31.35
N HIS A 356 11.95 3.94 -30.21
CA HIS A 356 10.56 4.36 -29.96
C HIS A 356 10.29 5.03 -28.60
N THR A 357 11.25 5.79 -28.04
CA THR A 357 11.14 6.41 -26.69
C THR A 357 10.56 7.84 -26.66
N SER A 358 10.01 8.36 -27.75
CA SER A 358 9.34 9.67 -27.71
C SER A 358 8.03 9.59 -26.92
N CYS A 359 7.87 10.49 -25.94
CA CYS A 359 6.70 10.58 -25.07
C CYS A 359 6.03 11.94 -25.30
N PRO A 360 5.14 12.10 -26.30
CA PRO A 360 4.51 13.38 -26.57
C PRO A 360 3.66 13.83 -25.38
N VAL A 361 3.84 15.09 -24.97
CA VAL A 361 2.99 15.75 -23.98
C VAL A 361 1.67 16.12 -24.66
N MET A 362 0.55 15.86 -23.99
CA MET A 362 -0.76 16.20 -24.53
C MET A 362 -0.90 17.72 -24.64
N ASP A 363 -1.41 18.23 -25.76
CA ASP A 363 -1.52 19.67 -26.04
C ASP A 363 -0.19 20.44 -25.98
N ASP A 364 0.96 19.77 -26.17
CA ASP A 364 2.30 20.38 -26.14
C ASP A 364 2.55 21.25 -24.89
N GLU A 365 2.87 22.54 -25.06
CA GLU A 365 3.18 23.45 -23.95
C GLU A 365 1.97 23.69 -23.02
N ASP A 366 0.77 23.62 -23.58
CA ASP A 366 -0.50 23.82 -22.89
C ASP A 366 -0.85 22.64 -21.96
N GLY A 367 -0.20 21.49 -22.16
CA GLY A 367 -0.24 20.33 -21.28
C GLY A 367 0.67 20.41 -20.06
N VAL A 368 1.37 21.54 -19.86
CA VAL A 368 2.32 21.75 -18.76
C VAL A 368 1.79 22.82 -17.82
N LEU A 369 1.50 22.44 -16.57
CA LEU A 369 1.10 23.34 -15.50
C LEU A 369 2.25 23.56 -14.51
N PHE A 370 2.86 24.73 -14.54
CA PHE A 370 3.89 25.11 -13.57
C PHE A 370 3.28 25.51 -12.24
N VAL A 371 3.80 24.97 -11.14
CA VAL A 371 3.41 25.41 -9.79
C VAL A 371 4.19 26.68 -9.44
N ARG A 372 3.46 27.78 -9.29
CA ARG A 372 4.03 29.09 -8.93
C ARG A 372 3.52 29.56 -7.58
N LYS A 373 4.37 30.31 -6.88
CA LYS A 373 3.97 31.06 -5.70
C LYS A 373 3.03 32.21 -6.11
N PRO A 374 2.20 32.73 -5.19
CA PRO A 374 1.37 33.93 -5.41
C PRO A 374 2.15 35.16 -5.90
N ASP A 375 3.44 35.26 -5.59
CA ASP A 375 4.33 36.32 -6.10
C ASP A 375 4.93 36.03 -7.48
N GLY A 376 4.49 34.95 -8.14
CA GLY A 376 4.93 34.51 -9.47
C GLY A 376 6.22 33.68 -9.48
N ARG A 377 6.90 33.51 -8.34
CA ARG A 377 8.15 32.72 -8.29
C ARG A 377 7.92 31.25 -8.61
N ALA A 378 8.80 30.68 -9.42
CA ALA A 378 8.82 29.26 -9.72
C ALA A 378 9.14 28.45 -8.46
N THR A 379 8.43 27.34 -8.27
CA THR A 379 8.69 26.40 -7.15
C THR A 379 9.64 25.27 -7.55
N GLY A 380 9.84 25.05 -8.85
CA GLY A 380 10.55 23.89 -9.39
C GLY A 380 9.67 22.63 -9.53
N ASP A 381 8.36 22.75 -9.28
CA ASP A 381 7.37 21.69 -9.50
C ASP A 381 6.47 22.03 -10.71
N ALA A 382 6.09 21.02 -11.49
CA ALA A 382 5.10 21.14 -12.55
C ALA A 382 4.26 19.85 -12.68
N PHE A 383 3.11 19.94 -13.32
CA PHE A 383 2.29 18.81 -13.73
C PHE A 383 2.21 18.74 -15.23
N VAL A 384 2.26 17.53 -15.77
CA VAL A 384 2.28 17.27 -17.21
C VAL A 384 1.21 16.25 -17.56
N LEU A 385 0.48 16.53 -18.63
CA LEU A 385 -0.60 15.70 -19.15
C LEU A 385 -0.09 14.76 -20.25
N PHE A 386 -0.55 13.52 -20.18
CA PHE A 386 -0.35 12.52 -21.23
C PHE A 386 -1.69 11.93 -21.66
N ASP A 387 -1.82 11.69 -22.96
CA ASP A 387 -3.05 11.20 -23.61
C ASP A 387 -3.29 9.70 -23.36
N SER A 388 -2.27 8.96 -22.92
CA SER A 388 -2.40 7.54 -22.63
C SER A 388 -1.50 7.03 -21.50
N GLU A 389 -1.96 5.93 -20.88
CA GLU A 389 -1.25 5.18 -19.84
C GLU A 389 0.11 4.68 -20.31
N GLU A 390 0.19 4.24 -21.56
CA GLU A 390 1.41 3.72 -22.18
C GLU A 390 2.45 4.83 -22.36
N VAL A 391 2.03 6.02 -22.84
CA VAL A 391 2.91 7.17 -23.01
C VAL A 391 3.43 7.66 -21.66
N ALA A 392 2.54 7.81 -20.68
CA ALA A 392 2.93 8.22 -19.34
C ALA A 392 3.88 7.22 -18.66
N SER A 393 3.66 5.92 -18.86
CA SER A 393 4.53 4.87 -18.32
C SER A 393 5.93 4.95 -18.92
N ARG A 394 6.07 5.19 -20.23
CA ARG A 394 7.37 5.48 -20.86
C ARG A 394 7.98 6.78 -20.34
N ALA A 395 7.19 7.83 -20.16
CA ALA A 395 7.65 9.12 -19.65
C ALA A 395 8.29 8.98 -18.26
N LEU A 396 7.72 8.13 -17.38
CA LEU A 396 8.28 7.87 -16.04
C LEU A 396 9.67 7.21 -16.07
N HIS A 397 10.06 6.53 -17.14
CA HIS A 397 11.43 6.00 -17.29
C HIS A 397 12.49 7.10 -17.44
N LYS A 398 12.08 8.34 -17.73
CA LYS A 398 12.97 9.51 -17.73
C LYS A 398 13.25 10.07 -16.33
N HIS A 399 12.78 9.40 -15.27
CA HIS A 399 13.05 9.79 -13.89
C HIS A 399 14.57 9.92 -13.64
N ARG A 400 14.99 11.03 -13.01
CA ARG A 400 16.39 11.46 -12.76
C ARG A 400 17.20 11.89 -13.99
N GLN A 401 16.61 11.98 -15.17
CA GLN A 401 17.26 12.65 -16.30
C GLN A 401 17.35 14.16 -16.07
N LEU A 402 18.19 14.84 -16.86
CA LEU A 402 18.53 16.25 -16.66
C LEU A 402 17.66 17.18 -17.52
N ILE A 403 17.26 18.32 -16.94
CA ILE A 403 16.91 19.53 -17.67
C ILE A 403 17.90 20.62 -17.25
N GLY A 404 18.72 21.07 -18.20
CA GLY A 404 19.87 21.92 -17.90
C GLY A 404 20.84 21.21 -16.94
N SER A 405 21.06 21.77 -15.75
CA SER A 405 21.95 21.21 -14.72
C SER A 405 21.21 20.48 -13.59
N ARG A 406 19.90 20.27 -13.72
CA ARG A 406 19.04 19.74 -12.65
C ARG A 406 18.51 18.38 -13.03
N TYR A 407 18.67 17.39 -12.15
CA TYR A 407 17.96 16.13 -12.28
C TYR A 407 16.48 16.32 -11.94
N ILE A 408 15.62 15.69 -12.72
CA ILE A 408 14.17 15.82 -12.61
C ILE A 408 13.59 14.55 -12.02
N GLU A 409 12.86 14.69 -10.92
CA GLU A 409 12.12 13.60 -10.33
C GLU A 409 10.70 13.56 -10.92
N LEU A 410 10.32 12.42 -11.48
CA LEU A 410 9.01 12.16 -12.05
C LEU A 410 8.20 11.22 -11.15
N PHE A 411 6.94 11.55 -10.92
CA PHE A 411 5.99 10.74 -10.16
C PHE A 411 4.64 10.73 -10.87
N ARG A 412 3.93 9.59 -10.82
CA ARG A 412 2.49 9.57 -11.11
C ARG A 412 1.77 10.62 -10.26
N SER A 413 0.65 11.14 -10.73
CA SER A 413 -0.14 12.08 -9.95
C SER A 413 -1.62 11.93 -10.21
N THR A 414 -2.42 12.44 -9.28
CA THR A 414 -3.88 12.43 -9.36
C THR A 414 -4.42 13.85 -9.49
N THR A 415 -5.67 13.98 -9.93
CA THR A 415 -6.41 15.25 -9.93
C THR A 415 -6.41 15.92 -8.55
N ALA A 416 -6.60 15.12 -7.50
CA ALA A 416 -6.53 15.57 -6.10
C ALA A 416 -5.13 16.10 -5.74
N GLU A 417 -4.05 15.46 -6.20
CA GLU A 417 -2.68 15.93 -5.92
C GLU A 417 -2.41 17.29 -6.59
N VAL A 418 -2.86 17.50 -7.83
CA VAL A 418 -2.77 18.80 -8.52
C VAL A 418 -3.43 19.90 -7.68
N GLN A 419 -4.66 19.65 -7.22
CA GLN A 419 -5.40 20.61 -6.40
C GLN A 419 -4.73 20.84 -5.03
N GLN A 420 -4.23 19.80 -4.36
CA GLN A 420 -3.53 19.92 -3.08
C GLN A 420 -2.27 20.79 -3.19
N VAL A 421 -1.44 20.54 -4.22
CA VAL A 421 -0.19 21.27 -4.41
C VAL A 421 -0.45 22.75 -4.72
N LEU A 422 -1.41 23.04 -5.60
CA LEU A 422 -1.78 24.41 -5.92
C LEU A 422 -2.42 25.14 -4.74
N ASN A 423 -3.37 24.52 -4.03
CA ASN A 423 -4.00 25.13 -2.85
C ASN A 423 -2.98 25.45 -1.76
N ARG A 424 -2.02 24.54 -1.53
CA ARG A 424 -0.96 24.73 -0.52
C ARG A 424 -0.03 25.88 -0.89
N THR A 425 0.33 26.01 -2.16
CA THR A 425 1.22 27.08 -2.63
C THR A 425 0.57 28.46 -2.49
N MET A 426 -0.76 28.53 -2.49
CA MET A 426 -1.54 29.76 -2.29
C MET A 426 -1.75 30.12 -0.81
N ASP A 427 -1.43 29.25 0.16
CA ASP A 427 -1.67 29.50 1.60
C ASP A 427 -0.62 30.44 2.23
N PRO A 428 -0.99 31.63 2.73
CA PRO A 428 -0.10 32.60 3.40
C PRO A 428 0.67 32.05 4.61
N ARG A 429 0.20 30.97 5.24
CA ARG A 429 0.81 30.42 6.47
C ARG A 429 2.00 29.51 6.20
N THR A 430 2.23 29.10 4.95
CA THR A 430 3.39 28.25 4.59
C THR A 430 4.65 29.07 4.28
N TYR A 431 4.57 30.40 4.30
CA TYR A 431 5.65 31.30 3.88
C TYR A 431 6.86 31.35 4.83
N ASP A 432 6.71 30.93 6.09
CA ASP A 432 7.72 31.17 7.13
C ASP A 432 8.76 30.04 7.34
N THR A 433 8.75 28.98 6.53
CA THR A 433 9.64 27.81 6.74
C THR A 433 10.65 27.53 5.63
N ALA A 434 10.70 28.35 4.57
CA ALA A 434 11.67 28.18 3.48
C ALA A 434 12.54 29.42 3.32
N GLN A 435 13.58 29.55 4.16
CA GLN A 435 14.70 30.45 3.88
C GLN A 435 15.55 29.89 2.71
N PRO A 436 16.08 30.76 1.83
CA PRO A 436 16.91 30.34 0.71
C PRO A 436 18.32 29.95 1.18
N LEU A 437 18.87 28.90 0.56
CA LEU A 437 20.28 28.52 0.72
C LEU A 437 21.18 29.58 0.07
N ILE A 438 21.69 30.53 0.86
CA ILE A 438 22.84 31.34 0.49
C ILE A 438 24.02 30.88 1.34
N ALA A 439 25.13 30.56 0.67
CA ALA A 439 26.37 30.14 1.32
C ALA A 439 26.99 31.32 2.11
N SER A 440 27.19 31.15 3.43
CA SER A 440 28.11 32.01 4.19
C SER A 440 28.71 31.30 5.42
N LEU A 441 29.99 31.56 5.61
CA LEU A 441 30.96 31.06 6.61
C LEU A 441 30.57 31.34 8.08
N PRO A 442 31.23 30.68 9.07
CA PRO A 442 30.73 30.62 10.45
C PRO A 442 31.13 31.82 11.29
N GLN A 443 30.18 32.44 11.98
CA GLN A 443 30.43 33.23 13.19
C GLN A 443 29.42 32.86 14.27
N VAL A 444 29.94 32.57 15.46
CA VAL A 444 29.20 32.32 16.71
C VAL A 444 28.97 33.68 17.39
N PRO A 445 27.81 33.96 18.01
CA PRO A 445 27.76 33.92 19.49
C PRO A 445 26.38 33.58 20.15
N LEU A 446 26.45 32.73 21.19
CA LEU A 446 25.93 32.81 22.58
C LEU A 446 24.44 33.15 22.93
N LEU A 447 23.70 32.11 23.37
CA LEU A 447 22.73 31.96 24.51
C LEU A 447 21.50 32.91 24.67
N PRO A 448 20.43 32.55 25.45
CA PRO A 448 19.96 31.24 25.96
C PRO A 448 18.49 30.89 25.60
N GLN A 449 18.17 29.59 25.61
CA GLN A 449 16.85 29.01 25.31
C GLN A 449 15.75 29.38 26.32
N GLN A 450 14.58 29.78 25.80
CA GLN A 450 13.29 29.65 26.50
C GLN A 450 12.24 28.98 25.59
N MET A 451 11.91 27.74 25.98
CA MET A 451 10.60 27.08 25.97
C MET A 451 9.69 27.15 24.72
N LEU A 452 9.57 26.02 24.01
CA LEU A 452 8.30 25.45 23.50
C LEU A 452 8.43 23.91 23.34
N PRO A 453 7.36 23.12 23.58
CA PRO A 453 7.45 21.67 23.79
C PRO A 453 7.42 20.88 22.48
N SER A 454 8.48 20.12 22.21
CA SER A 454 8.52 19.10 21.15
C SER A 454 7.70 17.88 21.54
N ARG A 455 6.83 17.41 20.64
CA ARG A 455 6.25 16.04 20.71
C ARG A 455 7.40 15.04 20.83
N SER A 456 7.42 14.30 21.93
CA SER A 456 8.47 13.37 22.32
C SER A 456 8.53 12.15 21.39
N SER A 457 9.57 12.02 20.57
CA SER A 457 9.96 10.74 19.96
C SER A 457 10.65 9.89 21.03
N ARG A 458 10.07 8.75 21.42
CA ARG A 458 10.72 7.82 22.38
C ARG A 458 12.07 7.36 21.83
N LYS A 459 13.09 7.25 22.69
CA LYS A 459 14.46 6.83 22.33
C LYS A 459 14.72 5.38 22.73
N ASP A 460 13.83 4.50 22.31
CA ASP A 460 13.83 3.07 22.57
C ASP A 460 14.58 2.24 21.49
N CYS A 461 15.42 2.89 20.67
CA CYS A 461 16.22 2.21 19.65
C CYS A 461 17.72 2.43 19.88
N ILE A 462 18.56 1.48 19.45
CA ILE A 462 20.01 1.64 19.38
C ILE A 462 20.51 1.46 17.94
N ARG A 463 21.50 2.28 17.56
CA ARG A 463 22.23 2.18 16.29
C ARG A 463 23.61 1.61 16.56
N LEU A 464 23.96 0.52 15.88
CA LEU A 464 25.29 -0.07 15.85
C LEU A 464 26.04 0.41 14.61
N ARG A 465 27.30 0.80 14.80
CA ARG A 465 28.21 1.22 13.72
C ARG A 465 29.54 0.49 13.82
N GLY A 466 30.09 0.13 12.65
CA GLY A 466 31.38 -0.55 12.56
C GLY A 466 31.28 -2.08 12.56
N LEU A 467 30.09 -2.62 12.30
CA LEU A 467 29.88 -4.06 12.16
C LEU A 467 30.71 -4.60 10.98
N PRO A 468 31.36 -5.77 11.12
CA PRO A 468 31.94 -6.49 9.99
C PRO A 468 30.91 -6.71 8.88
N TYR A 469 31.32 -6.65 7.62
CA TYR A 469 30.42 -6.87 6.49
C TYR A 469 29.84 -8.29 6.45
N GLU A 470 30.47 -9.24 7.13
CA GLU A 470 29.94 -10.61 7.25
C GLU A 470 29.04 -10.83 8.48
N ALA A 471 28.83 -9.80 9.32
CA ALA A 471 28.08 -9.94 10.57
C ALA A 471 26.63 -10.37 10.33
N GLN A 472 26.21 -11.43 11.01
CA GLN A 472 24.83 -11.93 11.01
C GLN A 472 24.10 -11.49 12.28
N VAL A 473 22.78 -11.70 12.29
CA VAL A 473 21.92 -11.34 13.44
C VAL A 473 22.40 -12.05 14.71
N GLU A 474 22.81 -13.31 14.61
CA GLU A 474 23.30 -14.11 15.74
C GLU A 474 24.54 -13.46 16.39
N THR A 475 25.46 -12.94 15.58
CA THR A 475 26.67 -12.25 16.08
C THR A 475 26.33 -10.95 16.80
N ILE A 476 25.27 -10.26 16.37
CA ILE A 476 24.78 -9.03 17.01
C ILE A 476 24.14 -9.37 18.36
N LEU A 477 23.37 -10.45 18.44
CA LEU A 477 22.77 -10.92 19.70
C LEU A 477 23.84 -11.33 20.71
N GLU A 478 24.88 -12.07 20.27
CA GLU A 478 26.05 -12.38 21.11
C GLU A 478 26.78 -11.12 21.59
N PHE A 479 26.95 -10.14 20.70
CA PHE A 479 27.56 -8.85 21.04
C PHE A 479 26.74 -8.05 22.06
N LEU A 480 25.41 -8.16 22.06
CA LEU A 480 24.55 -7.50 23.04
C LEU A 480 24.41 -8.29 24.36
N GLY A 481 24.59 -9.61 24.33
CA GLY A 481 24.55 -10.50 25.50
C GLY A 481 23.27 -10.37 26.29
N GLU A 482 23.33 -10.05 27.59
CA GLU A 482 22.13 -9.91 28.43
C GLU A 482 21.10 -8.87 27.91
N HIS A 483 21.57 -7.82 27.24
CA HIS A 483 20.70 -6.79 26.65
C HIS A 483 19.89 -7.30 25.45
N SER A 484 20.24 -8.45 24.86
CA SER A 484 19.49 -9.03 23.75
C SER A 484 18.08 -9.48 24.14
N GLN A 485 17.82 -9.74 25.42
CA GLN A 485 16.51 -10.13 25.94
C GLN A 485 15.49 -8.97 25.90
N ALA A 486 15.97 -7.73 25.84
CA ALA A 486 15.15 -6.53 25.77
C ALA A 486 14.86 -6.09 24.32
N ILE A 487 15.20 -6.92 23.32
CA ILE A 487 14.89 -6.66 21.91
C ILE A 487 13.45 -7.13 21.63
N VAL A 488 12.66 -6.28 20.99
CA VAL A 488 11.29 -6.67 20.56
C VAL A 488 11.33 -7.72 19.46
N TYR A 489 10.28 -8.52 19.32
CA TYR A 489 10.20 -9.53 18.25
C TYR A 489 10.43 -8.89 16.87
N GLN A 490 11.36 -9.43 16.08
CA GLN A 490 11.83 -8.88 14.79
C GLN A 490 12.45 -7.46 14.85
N GLY A 491 12.92 -7.01 16.02
CA GLY A 491 13.46 -5.66 16.21
C GLY A 491 14.88 -5.40 15.69
N VAL A 492 15.52 -6.34 14.98
CA VAL A 492 16.88 -6.16 14.43
C VAL A 492 16.80 -5.83 12.93
N HIS A 493 17.34 -4.67 12.55
CA HIS A 493 17.29 -4.15 11.18
C HIS A 493 18.70 -3.89 10.64
N MET A 494 19.13 -4.72 9.70
CA MET A 494 20.40 -4.57 9.00
C MET A 494 20.31 -3.48 7.93
N VAL A 495 21.30 -2.59 7.87
CA VAL A 495 21.33 -1.52 6.86
C VAL A 495 22.15 -1.99 5.67
N TYR A 496 21.53 -2.05 4.48
CA TYR A 496 22.19 -2.40 3.22
C TYR A 496 22.38 -1.15 2.37
N ASN A 497 23.48 -1.13 1.60
CA ASN A 497 23.73 -0.08 0.61
C ASN A 497 22.86 -0.30 -0.65
N ALA A 498 22.89 0.65 -1.57
CA ALA A 498 22.09 0.60 -2.81
C ALA A 498 22.43 -0.59 -3.74
N GLN A 499 23.54 -1.29 -3.49
CA GLN A 499 23.98 -2.47 -4.23
C GLN A 499 23.61 -3.77 -3.50
N GLY A 500 22.84 -3.68 -2.40
CA GLY A 500 22.41 -4.84 -1.60
C GLY A 500 23.48 -5.39 -0.65
N GLN A 501 24.63 -4.72 -0.50
CA GLN A 501 25.70 -5.14 0.41
C GLN A 501 25.53 -4.52 1.80
N PRO A 502 25.90 -5.22 2.88
CA PRO A 502 25.78 -4.70 4.24
C PRO A 502 26.66 -3.46 4.42
N SER A 503 26.10 -2.40 4.99
CA SER A 503 26.78 -1.12 5.18
C SER A 503 27.73 -1.10 6.40
N GLY A 504 27.67 -2.13 7.25
CA GLY A 504 28.34 -2.15 8.55
C GLY A 504 27.59 -1.41 9.65
N GLU A 505 26.31 -1.10 9.42
CA GLU A 505 25.40 -0.48 10.38
C GLU A 505 24.15 -1.35 10.61
N ALA A 506 23.60 -1.30 11.83
CA ALA A 506 22.35 -1.95 12.19
C ALA A 506 21.55 -1.09 13.18
N PHE A 507 20.23 -1.22 13.15
CA PHE A 507 19.33 -0.63 14.14
C PHE A 507 18.63 -1.74 14.92
N ILE A 508 18.45 -1.52 16.22
CA ILE A 508 17.84 -2.49 17.12
C ILE A 508 16.79 -1.78 17.94
N GLN A 509 15.55 -2.23 17.81
CA GLN A 509 14.42 -1.76 18.59
C GLN A 509 14.36 -2.52 19.91
N MET A 510 14.42 -1.76 21.00
CA MET A 510 14.36 -2.27 22.36
C MET A 510 12.93 -2.11 22.91
N ASP A 511 12.62 -2.83 23.98
CA ASP A 511 11.33 -2.80 24.67
C ASP A 511 11.08 -1.50 25.47
N SER A 512 12.13 -0.71 25.76
CA SER A 512 12.06 0.51 26.55
C SER A 512 13.23 1.47 26.28
N GLU A 513 13.06 2.74 26.65
CA GLU A 513 14.11 3.76 26.55
C GLU A 513 15.29 3.47 27.50
N ASP A 514 15.00 2.90 28.68
CA ASP A 514 16.01 2.53 29.66
C ASP A 514 16.88 1.37 29.19
N SER A 515 16.29 0.35 28.56
CA SER A 515 17.06 -0.77 28.00
C SER A 515 17.93 -0.33 26.82
N ALA A 516 17.43 0.57 25.96
CA ALA A 516 18.21 1.19 24.90
C ALA A 516 19.38 2.03 25.44
N PHE A 517 19.17 2.82 26.49
CA PHE A 517 20.21 3.62 27.12
C PHE A 517 21.31 2.74 27.75
N LEU A 518 20.93 1.72 28.52
CA LEU A 518 21.88 0.81 29.17
C LEU A 518 22.69 0.00 28.15
N ALA A 519 22.03 -0.52 27.11
CA ALA A 519 22.70 -1.22 26.02
C ALA A 519 23.71 -0.31 25.31
N ALA A 520 23.32 0.93 25.00
CA ALA A 520 24.23 1.91 24.39
C ALA A 520 25.42 2.22 25.30
N LEU A 521 25.21 2.48 26.59
CA LEU A 521 26.29 2.82 27.51
C LEU A 521 27.28 1.68 27.73
N GLN A 522 26.80 0.44 27.87
CA GLN A 522 27.64 -0.70 28.27
C GLN A 522 28.33 -1.39 27.08
N ARG A 523 27.72 -1.32 25.90
CA ARG A 523 28.24 -1.98 24.68
C ARG A 523 29.03 -1.04 23.76
N HIS A 524 28.97 0.27 23.95
CA HIS A 524 29.77 1.22 23.19
C HIS A 524 31.29 0.99 23.36
N HIS A 525 32.04 1.04 22.26
CA HIS A 525 33.48 0.75 22.19
C HIS A 525 33.90 -0.67 22.62
N ARG A 526 32.98 -1.65 22.57
CA ARG A 526 33.33 -3.07 22.75
C ARG A 526 33.64 -3.72 21.41
N TYR A 527 34.46 -4.78 21.44
CA TYR A 527 34.83 -5.52 20.25
C TYR A 527 33.79 -6.61 19.95
N ILE A 528 33.38 -6.71 18.68
CA ILE A 528 32.68 -7.88 18.17
C ILE A 528 33.71 -8.91 17.69
N MET A 529 33.55 -10.17 18.10
CA MET A 529 34.46 -11.25 17.75
C MET A 529 34.08 -11.81 16.38
N GLY A 530 35.03 -11.85 15.46
CA GLY A 530 34.86 -12.35 14.10
C GLY A 530 36.23 -12.60 13.45
N LYS A 531 36.27 -12.86 12.14
CA LYS A 531 37.53 -13.11 11.39
C LYS A 531 38.55 -11.97 11.56
N LYS A 532 38.09 -10.73 11.77
CA LYS A 532 38.88 -9.57 12.20
C LYS A 532 38.11 -8.83 13.30
N PRO A 533 38.69 -8.60 14.49
CA PRO A 533 38.01 -7.87 15.56
C PRO A 533 37.78 -6.41 15.13
N ARG A 534 36.55 -5.91 15.33
CA ARG A 534 36.15 -4.52 15.10
C ARG A 534 35.55 -3.96 16.38
N TYR A 535 35.90 -2.74 16.74
CA TYR A 535 35.21 -2.03 17.82
C TYR A 535 33.89 -1.49 17.26
N ILE A 536 32.82 -1.62 18.05
CA ILE A 536 31.47 -1.20 17.67
C ILE A 536 31.09 0.05 18.44
N GLU A 537 30.57 1.04 17.73
CA GLU A 537 29.95 2.21 18.32
C GLU A 537 28.45 1.95 18.47
N VAL A 538 27.93 2.10 19.68
CA VAL A 538 26.51 1.97 19.98
C VAL A 538 25.94 3.32 20.38
N PHE A 539 24.86 3.76 19.74
CA PHE A 539 24.21 5.05 20.00
C PHE A 539 22.73 4.86 20.29
N GLN A 540 22.21 5.47 21.36
CA GLN A 540 20.78 5.55 21.59
C GLN A 540 20.15 6.51 20.58
N CYS A 541 19.03 6.11 19.98
CA CYS A 541 18.31 6.87 18.96
C CYS A 541 16.80 6.62 19.06
N SER A 542 16.03 7.40 18.30
CA SER A 542 14.58 7.19 18.16
C SER A 542 14.24 6.29 16.98
N ILE A 543 13.03 5.74 16.97
CA ILE A 543 12.50 5.01 15.81
C ILE A 543 12.44 5.89 14.55
N ASP A 544 12.26 7.21 14.70
CA ASP A 544 12.30 8.16 13.60
C ASP A 544 13.71 8.28 12.99
N ASP A 545 14.76 8.25 13.82
CA ASP A 545 16.15 8.25 13.37
C ASP A 545 16.51 6.95 12.64
N MET A 546 16.01 5.83 13.13
CA MET A 546 16.13 4.52 12.47
C MET A 546 15.48 4.57 11.07
N ASN A 547 14.24 5.06 11.01
CA ASN A 547 13.50 5.18 9.76
C ASN A 547 14.18 6.13 8.76
N LEU A 548 14.81 7.21 9.25
CA LEU A 548 15.54 8.15 8.39
C LEU A 548 16.75 7.51 7.70
N VAL A 549 17.47 6.61 8.37
CA VAL A 549 18.68 5.97 7.82
C VAL A 549 18.35 4.75 6.96
N LEU A 550 17.37 3.94 7.37
CA LEU A 550 16.89 2.80 6.56
C LEU A 550 16.27 3.22 5.22
N THR A 551 15.98 4.50 5.04
CA THR A 551 15.33 5.07 3.84
C THR A 551 16.28 5.90 2.97
N GLY A 552 17.60 5.85 3.25
CA GLY A 552 18.64 6.49 2.44
C GLY A 552 18.84 7.99 2.67
N GLY A 553 18.35 8.54 3.79
CA GLY A 553 18.63 9.93 4.18
C GLY A 553 20.08 10.13 4.62
N ILE A 554 20.73 11.21 4.15
CA ILE A 554 22.04 11.62 4.67
C ILE A 554 21.88 11.99 6.15
N PRO A 555 22.57 11.34 7.09
CA PRO A 555 22.50 11.74 8.49
C PRO A 555 23.24 13.07 8.66
N VAL A 556 22.59 14.04 9.31
CA VAL A 556 23.27 15.25 9.79
C VAL A 556 24.24 14.81 10.88
N GLN A 557 25.54 14.73 10.57
CA GLN A 557 26.58 14.58 11.58
C GLN A 557 26.56 15.82 12.47
N ARG A 558 26.00 15.70 13.68
CA ARG A 558 26.25 16.65 14.76
C ARG A 558 27.53 16.19 15.48
N PRO A 559 28.53 17.07 15.67
CA PRO A 559 29.66 16.74 16.53
C PRO A 559 29.12 16.60 17.96
N LEU A 560 29.20 15.39 18.53
CA LEU A 560 28.95 15.17 19.95
C LEU A 560 30.26 15.41 20.70
N LEU A 561 30.20 16.31 21.68
CA LEU A 561 31.29 16.59 22.62
C LEU A 561 31.77 15.28 23.26
N SER A 562 33.07 15.02 23.17
CA SER A 562 33.73 14.00 23.98
C SER A 562 33.48 14.29 25.47
N PRO A 563 33.23 13.28 26.33
CA PRO A 563 33.17 13.52 27.76
C PRO A 563 34.56 13.92 28.25
N ALA A 564 34.74 15.21 28.51
CA ALA A 564 35.93 15.72 29.16
C ALA A 564 36.06 15.11 30.57
N HIS A 565 37.31 14.87 30.93
CA HIS A 565 37.77 14.25 32.16
C HIS A 565 36.99 14.61 33.43
N GLY A 566 36.73 13.56 34.21
CA GLY A 566 36.08 13.64 35.51
C GLY A 566 36.82 14.57 36.47
N ARG A 567 36.03 15.40 37.16
CA ARG A 567 36.42 15.96 38.45
C ARG A 567 36.36 14.82 39.47
N LEU A 568 37.50 14.66 40.14
CA LEU A 568 37.77 13.75 41.25
C LEU A 568 36.73 13.90 42.37
N TYR A 569 36.20 12.79 42.85
CA TYR A 569 35.73 12.65 44.23
C TYR A 569 36.76 11.81 45.02
N PRO A 570 36.90 12.07 46.34
CA PRO A 570 37.99 11.53 47.14
C PRO A 570 37.73 10.09 47.58
N ASP A 571 38.84 9.36 47.71
CA ASP A 571 39.00 7.95 48.04
C ASP A 571 38.79 7.65 49.55
N PRO A 572 38.10 6.56 49.95
CA PRO A 572 38.10 6.07 51.31
C PRO A 572 39.11 4.94 51.55
N ALA A 573 40.19 5.31 52.25
CA ALA A 573 40.88 4.59 53.32
C ALA A 573 41.44 3.17 53.09
N GLN A 574 42.78 3.08 53.08
CA GLN A 574 43.51 2.03 53.82
C GLN A 574 44.68 2.61 54.64
N HIS A 575 44.50 2.58 55.96
CA HIS A 575 45.47 2.23 57.01
C HIS A 575 46.94 2.68 56.91
N GLY A 576 47.24 3.74 57.68
CA GLY A 576 48.02 3.57 58.90
C GLY A 576 49.56 3.58 58.78
N ARG A 577 50.16 4.72 59.12
CA ARG A 577 51.37 4.75 59.96
C ARG A 577 51.44 6.06 60.75
N ALA A 578 51.54 5.88 62.07
CA ALA A 578 51.64 6.90 63.08
C ALA A 578 53.03 7.57 63.11
N SER A 579 53.08 8.87 63.41
CA SER A 579 54.03 9.53 64.34
C SER A 579 53.67 11.03 64.37
N GLN A 580 53.01 11.54 65.42
CA GLN A 580 53.58 12.03 66.68
C GLN A 580 54.53 13.26 66.57
N TRP A 581 53.97 14.39 67.07
CA TRP A 581 54.58 15.42 67.95
C TRP A 581 55.58 16.49 67.44
N ARG A 582 55.06 17.73 67.52
CA ARG A 582 55.62 18.95 68.18
C ARG A 582 57.00 19.52 67.79
N SER A 583 56.90 20.77 67.32
CA SER A 583 57.42 22.00 67.95
C SER A 583 58.93 22.31 67.93
N ARG A 584 59.20 23.45 67.28
CA ARG A 584 60.21 24.49 67.56
C ARG A 584 61.70 24.14 67.42
N ARG A 585 62.31 24.89 66.48
CA ARG A 585 63.58 25.64 66.56
C ARG A 585 64.43 25.36 67.80
N ASP A 586 65.67 24.92 67.58
CA ASP A 586 66.85 25.74 67.87
C ASP A 586 68.10 25.17 67.19
N ILE A 587 69.02 26.08 66.88
CA ILE A 587 70.23 25.95 66.06
C ILE A 587 71.46 25.72 67.01
N PRO A 588 72.71 25.74 66.51
CA PRO A 588 73.61 24.62 66.27
C PRO A 588 74.69 24.47 67.35
N GLN A 589 75.49 23.39 67.29
CA GLN A 589 76.94 23.51 67.24
C GLN A 589 77.66 22.18 66.98
N SER A 590 78.78 22.35 66.28
CA SER A 590 79.82 21.42 65.86
C SER A 590 80.63 20.81 67.00
N ARG A 591 81.00 19.52 66.89
CA ARG A 591 82.36 19.01 66.59
C ARG A 591 82.53 17.56 67.04
N GLY A 592 83.05 16.74 66.11
CA GLY A 592 84.19 15.85 66.36
C GLY A 592 83.94 14.49 67.01
N GLY A 593 84.43 13.44 66.34
CA GLY A 593 84.60 12.10 66.89
C GLY A 593 84.16 11.03 65.92
#